data_AF-A0A722G799-F1
#
_entry.id   AF-A0A722G799-F1
#
_cell.length_a   1.000
_cell.length_b   1.000
_cell.length_c   1.000
_cell.angle_alpha   90.00
_cell.angle_beta   90.00
_cell.angle_gamma   90.00
#
_symmetry.space_group_name_H-M   'P 1'
#
loop_
_entity.id
_entity.type
_entity.pdbx_description
1 polymer ?
#
loop_
_entity_poly.entity_id
_entity_poly.type
_entity_poly.pdbx_seq_one_letter_code
_entity_poly.pdbx_strand_id
1 'polypeptide(L)' 'SAYPDPQALIGRQTVMVANLAPRKMRFGVSEGMVMAAGPGGKDIFLLSPDDGAKPGQQVK' A
#
# COMPACT_ATOMS: atom_id res chain seq x y z
N SER A 1 -12.94 3.47 -6.64
CA SER A 1 -11.55 3.13 -6.33
C SER A 1 -10.65 4.14 -7.03
N ALA A 2 -9.56 4.57 -6.41
CA ALA A 2 -8.54 5.41 -7.07
C ALA A 2 -7.79 4.67 -8.20
N TYR A 3 -7.77 3.33 -8.14
CA TYR A 3 -7.19 2.46 -9.17
C TYR A 3 -8.31 1.56 -9.72
N PRO A 4 -8.85 1.87 -10.93
CA PRO A 4 -9.94 1.10 -11.54
C PRO A 4 -9.47 -0.25 -12.07
N ASP A 5 -8.24 -0.32 -12.59
CA ASP A 5 -7.61 -1.56 -13.05
C ASP A 5 -6.66 -2.10 -11.97
N PRO A 6 -6.98 -3.24 -11.32
CA PRO A 6 -6.11 -3.85 -10.32
C PRO A 6 -4.78 -4.34 -10.89
N GLN A 7 -4.70 -4.67 -12.19
CA GLN A 7 -3.46 -5.18 -12.80
C GLN A 7 -2.34 -4.13 -12.75
N ALA A 8 -2.68 -2.85 -12.78
CA ALA A 8 -1.73 -1.75 -12.66
C ALA A 8 -0.99 -1.70 -11.30
N LEU A 9 -1.43 -2.47 -10.30
CA LEU A 9 -0.79 -2.55 -8.99
C LEU A 9 0.25 -3.68 -8.90
N ILE A 10 0.20 -4.65 -9.82
CA ILE A 10 1.13 -5.78 -9.82
C ILE A 10 2.55 -5.28 -10.15
N GLY A 11 3.51 -5.64 -9.30
CA GLY A 11 4.92 -5.24 -9.46
C GLY A 11 5.24 -3.82 -8.97
N ARG A 12 4.25 -3.01 -8.59
CA ARG A 12 4.47 -1.67 -8.04
C ARG A 12 4.99 -1.74 -6.61
N GLN A 13 6.10 -1.05 -6.32
CA GLN A 13 6.56 -0.86 -4.95
C GLN A 13 5.76 0.22 -4.22
N THR A 14 5.46 -0.03 -2.95
CA THR A 14 4.73 0.88 -2.07
C THR A 14 5.28 0.84 -0.65
N VAL A 15 4.98 1.88 0.12
CA VAL A 15 5.27 1.90 1.56
C VAL A 15 4.18 1.17 2.33
N MET A 16 4.57 0.38 3.33
CA MET A 16 3.67 -0.39 4.20
C MET A 16 4.09 -0.27 5.66
N VAL A 17 3.11 -0.09 6.55
CA VAL A 17 3.27 -0.26 8.01
C VAL A 17 3.02 -1.73 8.34
N ALA A 18 4.08 -2.43 8.76
CA ALA A 18 4.07 -3.89 8.94
C ALA A 18 3.98 -4.36 10.41
N ASN A 19 3.91 -3.44 11.38
CA ASN A 19 3.85 -3.76 12.82
C ASN A 19 2.45 -3.58 13.43
N LEU A 20 1.41 -3.47 12.60
CA LEU A 20 0.04 -3.37 13.10
C LEU A 20 -0.50 -4.77 13.42
N ALA A 21 -1.37 -4.85 14.43
CA ALA A 21 -2.08 -6.08 14.73
C ALA A 21 -2.93 -6.51 13.51
N PRO A 22 -2.94 -7.80 13.15
CA PRO A 22 -3.76 -8.29 12.04
C PRO A 22 -5.23 -7.97 12.23
N ARG A 23 -5.88 -7.46 11.16
CA ARG A 23 -7.30 -7.07 11.20
C ARG A 23 -8.12 -7.96 10.30
N LYS A 24 -9.09 -8.68 10.87
CA LYS A 24 -10.04 -9.49 10.09
C LYS A 24 -10.98 -8.58 9.31
N MET A 25 -11.04 -8.79 8.01
CA MET A 25 -11.88 -8.08 7.05
C MET A 25 -12.83 -9.08 6.37
N ARG A 26 -13.78 -8.57 5.57
CA ARG A 26 -14.78 -9.42 4.90
C ARG A 26 -14.16 -10.49 3.97
N PHE A 27 -12.99 -10.22 3.41
CA PHE A 27 -12.35 -11.05 2.37
C PHE A 27 -11.02 -11.69 2.79
N GLY A 28 -10.65 -11.59 4.06
CA GLY A 28 -9.35 -12.08 4.53
C GLY A 28 -8.85 -11.32 5.75
N VAL A 29 -7.58 -11.53 6.08
CA VAL A 29 -6.92 -10.83 7.18
C VAL A 29 -5.97 -9.79 6.57
N SER A 30 -6.05 -8.55 7.05
CA SER A 30 -5.11 -7.49 6.71
C SER A 30 -3.92 -7.56 7.68
N GLU A 31 -2.74 -7.93 7.17
CA GLU A 31 -1.49 -8.04 7.94
C GLU A 31 -0.72 -6.70 8.05
N GLY A 32 -1.30 -5.61 7.56
CA GLY A 32 -0.73 -4.27 7.74
C GLY A 32 -1.49 -3.21 6.97
N MET A 33 -0.84 -2.07 6.74
CA MET A 33 -1.45 -0.90 6.11
C MET A 33 -0.55 -0.34 5.01
N VAL A 34 -1.09 -0.18 3.81
CA VAL A 34 -0.43 0.52 2.70
C VAL A 34 -0.60 2.02 2.85
N MET A 35 0.47 2.79 2.62
CA MET A 35 0.47 4.23 2.78
C MET A 35 0.10 4.95 1.48
N ALA A 36 -0.74 5.97 1.60
CA ALA A 36 -1.17 6.82 0.51
C ALA A 36 -1.44 8.25 0.99
N ALA A 37 -1.41 9.21 0.08
CA ALA A 37 -1.80 10.60 0.33
C ALA A 37 -3.16 10.91 -0.32
N GLY A 38 -3.88 11.89 0.26
CA GLY A 38 -5.10 12.45 -0.32
C GLY A 38 -6.36 12.26 0.53
N PRO A 39 -7.47 12.92 0.16
CA PRO A 39 -8.70 13.00 0.98
C PRO A 39 -9.54 11.72 0.96
N GLY A 40 -9.19 10.71 0.16
CA GLY A 40 -9.88 9.43 0.10
C GLY A 40 -10.64 9.19 -1.21
N GLY A 41 -11.25 8.01 -1.34
CA GLY A 41 -12.08 7.65 -2.49
C GLY A 41 -11.28 7.50 -3.80
N LYS A 42 -11.48 8.43 -4.74
CA LYS A 42 -10.76 8.47 -6.02
C LYS A 42 -9.45 9.25 -5.91
N ASP A 43 -9.33 10.12 -4.92
CA ASP A 43 -8.19 11.00 -4.72
C ASP A 43 -7.22 10.38 -3.70
N ILE A 44 -6.81 9.13 -3.95
CA ILE A 44 -5.83 8.40 -3.16
C ILE A 44 -4.61 8.15 -4.04
N PHE A 45 -3.45 8.60 -3.59
CA PHE A 45 -2.18 8.48 -4.30
C PHE A 45 -1.23 7.59 -3.49
N LEU A 46 -0.95 6.38 -3.98
CA LEU A 46 -0.02 5.45 -3.33
C LEU A 46 1.39 6.05 -3.24
N LEU A 47 1.98 5.96 -2.05
CA LEU A 47 3.37 6.36 -1.85
C LEU A 47 4.31 5.27 -2.38
N SER A 48 5.21 5.67 -3.27
CA SER A 48 6.21 4.78 -3.84
C SER A 48 7.62 5.26 -3.45
N PRO A 49 8.55 4.34 -3.17
CA PRO A 49 9.94 4.71 -2.92
C PRO A 49 10.64 5.12 -4.22
N ASP A 50 11.80 5.76 -4.08
CA ASP A 50 12.68 6.06 -5.21
C ASP A 50 13.26 4.79 -5.85
N ASP A 51 13.70 4.91 -7.10
CA ASP A 51 14.30 3.81 -7.86
C ASP A 51 15.54 3.22 -7.15
N GLY A 52 15.67 1.90 -7.22
CA GLY A 52 16.73 1.16 -6.54
C GLY A 52 16.40 0.72 -5.11
N ALA A 53 15.28 1.18 -4.56
CA ALA A 53 14.73 0.63 -3.33
C ALA A 53 14.39 -0.87 -3.49
N LYS A 54 14.62 -1.64 -2.43
CA LYS A 54 14.42 -3.10 -2.40
C LYS A 54 13.29 -3.47 -1.43
N PRO A 55 12.48 -4.49 -1.74
CA PRO A 55 11.46 -4.98 -0.82
C PRO A 55 12.05 -5.32 0.57
N GLY A 56 11.37 -4.88 1.63
CA GLY A 56 11.78 -5.12 3.01
C GLY A 56 12.78 -4.10 3.59
N GLN A 57 13.24 -3.11 2.80
CA GLN A 57 14.03 -2.01 3.35
C GLN A 57 13.20 -1.20 4.36
N GLN A 58 13.83 -0.83 5.47
CA GLN A 58 13.18 0.00 6.48
C GLN A 58 13.04 1.44 5.98
N VAL A 59 11.83 1.97 6.11
CA VAL A 59 11.56 3.41 5.98
C VAL A 59 12.17 4.12 7.19
N LYS A 60 12.82 5.27 6.96
CA LYS A 60 13.43 6.12 7.99
C LYS A 60 12.77 7.48 8.03
#